data_AF-Q599L7-F1
#
_entry.id   AF-Q599L7-F1
#
_cell.length_a   1.000
_cell.length_b   1.000
_cell.length_c   1.000
_cell.angle_alpha   90.00
_cell.angle_beta   90.00
_cell.angle_gamma   90.00
#
_symmetry.space_group_name_H-M   'P 1'
#
loop_
_entity.id
_entity.type
_entity.pdbx_description
1 polymer ?
#
loop_
_entity_poly.entity_id
_entity_poly.type
_entity_poly.pdbx_seq_one_letter_code
_entity_poly.pdbx_strand_id
1 'polypeptide(L)' 'IAAGGIVEQEAPIQASNVAIFNSATGKADRVGFRFEDGKKVRFFKSNSELAKVI' A
#
# COMPACT_ATOMS: atom_id res chain seq x y z
N ILE A 1 -27.53 21.02 -23.04
CA ILE A 1 -27.51 21.30 -21.58
C ILE A 1 -26.05 21.21 -21.15
N ALA A 2 -25.44 22.33 -20.79
CA ALA A 2 -24.02 22.35 -20.42
C ALA A 2 -23.87 21.72 -19.03
N ALA A 3 -23.29 20.53 -18.97
CA ALA A 3 -22.87 19.91 -17.73
C ALA A 3 -21.57 20.59 -17.28
N GLY A 4 -21.69 21.74 -16.61
CA GLY A 4 -20.58 22.46 -16.00
C GLY A 4 -20.83 22.60 -14.49
N GLY A 5 -19.77 22.45 -13.69
CA GLY A 5 -19.79 22.55 -12.22
C GLY A 5 -18.40 22.30 -11.64
N ILE A 6 -18.20 22.65 -10.36
CA ILE A 6 -16.97 22.31 -9.64
C ILE A 6 -17.03 20.82 -9.30
N VAL A 7 -16.03 20.07 -9.77
CA VAL A 7 -15.88 18.64 -9.48
C VAL A 7 -14.57 18.46 -8.73
N GLU A 8 -14.64 17.92 -7.53
CA GLU A 8 -13.45 17.55 -6.77
C GLU A 8 -12.85 16.25 -7.34
N GLN A 9 -11.52 16.21 -7.42
CA GLN A 9 -10.76 15.06 -7.89
C GLN A 9 -9.48 14.92 -7.07
N GLU A 10 -9.01 13.69 -6.86
CA GLU A 10 -7.78 13.45 -6.12
C GLU A 10 -6.54 13.96 -6.88
N ALA A 11 -5.68 14.66 -6.15
CA ALA A 11 -4.34 15.02 -6.61
C ALA A 11 -3.34 13.91 -6.25
N PRO A 12 -2.25 13.75 -7.02
CA PRO A 12 -1.19 12.80 -6.69
C PRO A 12 -0.47 13.19 -5.38
N ILE A 13 -0.01 12.18 -4.64
CA ILE A 13 0.82 12.35 -3.42
C ILE A 13 2.15 11.62 -3.57
N GLN A 14 3.20 12.15 -2.95
CA GLN A 14 4.53 11.52 -2.92
C GLN A 14 4.51 10.16 -2.22
N ALA A 15 5.18 9.17 -2.82
CA ALA A 15 5.24 7.81 -2.28
C ALA A 15 5.89 7.71 -0.90
N SER A 16 6.80 8.64 -0.56
CA SER A 16 7.43 8.71 0.77
C SER A 16 6.48 9.14 1.89
N ASN A 17 5.34 9.73 1.54
CA ASN A 17 4.35 10.23 2.51
C ASN A 17 3.24 9.21 2.79
N VAL A 18 3.33 8.02 2.20
CA VAL A 18 2.37 6.92 2.38
C VAL A 18 3.09 5.64 2.79
N ALA A 19 2.37 4.72 3.42
CA ALA A 19 2.89 3.43 3.85
C ALA A 19 1.85 2.33 3.63
N ILE A 20 2.31 1.08 3.55
CA ILE A 20 1.40 -0.06 3.44
C ILE A 20 0.78 -0.32 4.80
N PHE A 21 -0.54 -0.42 4.84
CA PHE A 21 -1.27 -0.76 6.05
C PHE A 21 -1.15 -2.25 6.36
N ASN A 22 -0.76 -2.58 7.58
CA ASN A 22 -0.73 -3.94 8.09
C ASN A 22 -2.02 -4.22 8.87
N SER A 23 -2.90 -5.03 8.29
CA SER A 23 -4.20 -5.39 8.89
C SER A 23 -4.10 -6.23 10.16
N ALA A 24 -2.99 -6.95 10.38
CA ALA A 24 -2.79 -7.74 11.59
C ALA A 24 -2.46 -6.86 12.82
N THR A 25 -1.79 -5.73 12.60
CA THR A 25 -1.41 -4.79 13.68
C THR A 25 -2.24 -3.52 13.71
N GLY A 26 -3.01 -3.25 12.65
CA GLY A 26 -3.83 -2.05 12.51
C GLY A 26 -3.01 -0.77 12.30
N LYS A 27 -1.76 -0.88 11.81
CA LYS A 27 -0.81 0.24 11.71
C LYS A 27 -0.07 0.24 10.37
N ALA A 28 0.52 1.37 10.03
CA ALA A 28 1.44 1.49 8.90
C ALA A 28 2.72 0.65 9.14
N ASP A 29 3.23 0.02 8.08
CA ASP A 29 4.41 -0.84 8.17
C ASP A 29 5.30 -0.74 6.93
N ARG A 30 6.57 -1.10 7.12
CA ARG A 30 7.56 -1.18 6.05
C ARG A 30 7.51 -2.55 5.40
N VAL A 31 7.76 -2.58 4.09
CA VAL A 31 7.80 -3.81 3.31
C VAL A 31 9.24 -4.22 3.03
N GLY A 32 9.52 -5.51 3.20
CA GLY A 32 10.73 -6.18 2.73
C GLY A 32 10.42 -7.12 1.56
N PHE A 33 11.46 -7.66 0.94
CA PHE A 33 11.36 -8.68 -0.10
C PHE A 33 12.16 -9.91 0.27
N ARG A 34 11.59 -11.09 0.03
CA ARG A 34 12.28 -12.38 0.12
C ARG A 34 11.79 -13.32 -0.98
N PHE A 35 12.45 -14.46 -1.14
CA PHE A 35 12.01 -15.50 -2.06
C PHE A 35 11.35 -16.63 -1.28
N GLU A 36 10.15 -17.02 -1.72
CA GLU A 36 9.41 -18.20 -1.26
C GLU A 36 8.99 -19.00 -2.49
N ASP A 37 9.31 -20.29 -2.53
CA ASP A 37 8.98 -21.20 -3.64
C ASP A 37 9.40 -20.66 -5.03
N GLY A 38 10.57 -20.02 -5.09
CA GLY A 38 11.10 -19.40 -6.31
C GLY A 38 10.43 -18.09 -6.73
N LYS A 39 9.45 -17.59 -5.96
CA LYS A 39 8.75 -16.33 -6.21
C LYS A 39 9.22 -15.24 -5.25
N LYS A 40 9.44 -14.03 -5.78
CA LYS A 40 9.74 -12.85 -4.96
C LYS A 40 8.45 -12.37 -4.31
N VAL A 41 8.38 -12.45 -2.99
CA VAL A 41 7.24 -12.03 -2.20
C VAL A 41 7.56 -10.78 -1.39
N ARG A 42 6.53 -9.98 -1.14
CA ARG A 42 6.56 -8.84 -0.22
C ARG A 42 6.12 -9.33 1.17
N PHE A 43 6.82 -8.88 2.20
CA PHE A 43 6.47 -9.20 3.58
C PHE A 43 6.58 -7.96 4.47
N PHE A 44 5.81 -7.94 5.55
CA PHE A 44 5.84 -6.89 6.56
C PHE A 44 7.07 -7.06 7.47
N LYS A 45 7.87 -5.99 7.61
CA LYS A 45 9.12 -6.10 8.39
C LYS A 45 8.87 -6.23 9.89
N SER A 46 7.72 -5.82 10.41
CA SER A 46 7.42 -5.90 11.85
C SER A 46 7.12 -7.32 12.33
N ASN A 47 6.40 -8.12 11.53
CA ASN A 47 5.89 -9.44 11.94
C ASN A 47 6.22 -10.58 10.96
N SER A 48 6.96 -10.29 9.88
CA SER A 48 7.37 -11.27 8.85
C SER A 48 6.22 -11.95 8.09
N GLU A 49 5.01 -11.41 8.19
CA GLU A 49 3.84 -11.91 7.48
C GLU A 49 3.82 -11.41 6.02
N LEU A 50 3.16 -12.19 5.16
CA LEU A 50 2.98 -11.87 3.76
C LEU A 50 2.16 -10.58 3.60
N ALA A 51 2.72 -9.59 2.91
CA ALA A 51 2.01 -8.37 2.55
C ALA A 51 1.13 -8.67 1.32
N LYS A 52 -0.04 -9.26 1.58
CA LYS A 52 -1.05 -9.55 0.55
C LYS A 52 -1.74 -8.23 0.18
N VAL A 53 -1.40 -7.70 -0.98
CA VAL A 53 -2.15 -6.57 -1.55
C VAL A 53 -3.46 -7.13 -2.07
N ILE A 54 -4.56 -6.58 -1.56
CA ILE A 54 -5.95 -6.86 -1.98
C ILE A 54 -6.10 -6.47 -3.45
#